data_AF-A0A1Y4RPU9-F1
#
_entry.id   AF-A0A1Y4RPU9-F1
#
_cell.length_a   1.000
_cell.length_b   1.000
_cell.length_c   1.000
_cell.angle_alpha   90.00
_cell.angle_beta   90.00
_cell.angle_gamma   90.00
#
_symmetry.space_group_name_H-M   'P 1'
#
loop_
_entity.id
_entity.type
_entity.pdbx_description
1 polymer ?
#
loop_
_entity_poly.entity_id
_entity_poly.type
_entity_poly.pdbx_seq_one_letter_code
_entity_poly.pdbx_strand_id
1 'polypeptide(L)'
;MEEEREELEVSLRACGFEEQAAEQYIQYAGQHFTAGQLRLLNSQRKKLMDCLHAAQRRVDTVDFMIRSVEGAAEEKRRGGKAPRHS
;
A
#
# COMPACT_ATOMS: atom_id res chain seq x y z
N MET A 1 9.83 19.76 -24.91
CA MET A 1 9.87 18.39 -25.47
C MET A 1 10.79 17.49 -24.66
N GLU A 2 12.05 17.87 -24.38
CA GLU A 2 12.97 17.04 -23.58
C GLU A 2 12.72 17.17 -22.06
N GLU A 3 12.53 18.40 -21.55
CA GLU A 3 12.12 18.65 -20.15
C GLU A 3 10.78 17.97 -19.80
N GLU A 4 9.78 18.07 -20.69
CA GLU A 4 8.46 17.45 -20.50
C GLU A 4 8.54 15.91 -20.41
N ARG A 5 9.51 15.30 -21.10
CA ARG A 5 9.76 13.86 -21.04
C ARG A 5 10.42 13.45 -19.73
N GLU A 6 11.42 14.22 -19.26
CA GLU A 6 12.06 13.96 -17.97
C GLU A 6 11.08 14.11 -16.80
N GLU A 7 10.23 15.14 -16.81
CA GLU A 7 9.17 15.33 -15.79
C GLU A 7 8.20 14.14 -15.76
N LEU A 8 7.85 13.63 -16.93
CA LEU A 8 7.02 12.43 -17.09
C LEU A 8 7.70 11.18 -16.52
N GLU A 9 8.97 10.95 -16.83
CA GLU A 9 9.73 9.82 -16.31
C GLU A 9 9.87 9.85 -14.79
N VAL A 10 10.17 11.01 -14.22
CA VAL A 10 10.23 11.23 -12.77
C VAL A 10 8.87 10.91 -12.13
N SER A 11 7.79 11.44 -12.71
CA SER A 11 6.44 11.23 -12.18
C SER A 11 6.01 9.76 -12.24
N LEU A 12 6.26 9.09 -13.37
CA LEU A 12 5.93 7.66 -13.55
C LEU A 12 6.72 6.80 -12.57
N ARG A 13 8.01 7.07 -12.38
CA ARG A 13 8.85 6.38 -11.40
C ARG A 13 8.36 6.60 -9.97
N ALA A 14 7.99 7.84 -9.61
CA ALA A 14 7.43 8.15 -8.30
C ALA A 14 6.11 7.40 -8.02
N CYS A 15 5.32 7.13 -9.06
CA CYS A 15 4.12 6.30 -8.97
C CYS A 15 4.38 4.78 -9.01
N GLY A 16 5.65 4.36 -9.05
CA GLY A 16 6.05 2.95 -9.05
C GLY A 16 5.80 2.24 -10.38
N PHE A 17 5.81 2.95 -11.50
CA PHE A 17 5.86 2.30 -12.81
C PHE A 17 7.19 1.59 -13.00
N GLU A 18 7.10 0.37 -13.55
CA GLU A 18 8.27 -0.32 -14.08
C GLU A 18 8.74 0.35 -15.37
N GLU A 19 10.04 0.25 -15.67
CA GLU A 19 10.70 0.93 -16.78
C GLU A 19 9.97 0.70 -18.12
N GLN A 20 9.62 -0.55 -18.43
CA GLN A 20 8.88 -0.91 -19.65
C GLN A 20 7.49 -0.25 -19.73
N ALA A 21 6.78 -0.17 -18.60
CA ALA A 21 5.45 0.43 -18.57
C ALA A 21 5.51 1.97 -18.65
N ALA A 22 6.58 2.58 -18.11
CA ALA A 22 6.84 4.01 -18.23
C ALA A 22 7.20 4.39 -19.68
N GLU A 23 8.07 3.62 -20.34
CA GLU A 23 8.39 3.81 -21.77
C GLU A 23 7.14 3.68 -22.65
N GLN A 24 6.31 2.67 -22.40
CA GLN A 24 5.06 2.48 -23.13
C GLN A 24 4.09 3.66 -22.93
N TYR A 25 4.02 4.23 -21.72
CA TYR A 25 3.24 5.43 -21.47
C TYR A 25 3.76 6.61 -22.30
N ILE A 26 5.08 6.86 -22.28
CA ILE A 26 5.71 7.97 -23.00
C ILE A 26 5.50 7.83 -24.51
N GLN A 27 5.56 6.61 -25.04
CA GLN A 27 5.23 6.34 -26.43
C GLN A 27 3.77 6.69 -26.75
N TYR A 28 2.82 6.32 -25.90
CA TYR A 28 1.42 6.70 -26.06
C TYR A 28 1.18 8.21 -25.90
N ALA A 29 1.97 8.89 -25.08
CA ALA A 29 1.96 10.35 -24.96
C ALA A 29 2.38 11.01 -26.27
N GLY A 30 3.51 10.59 -26.84
CA GLY A 30 4.00 11.10 -28.13
C GLY A 30 3.07 10.83 -29.32
N GLN A 31 2.24 9.79 -29.24
CA GLN A 31 1.24 9.46 -30.27
C GLN A 31 -0.15 10.07 -30.01
N HIS A 32 -0.30 10.88 -28.95
CA HIS A 32 -1.61 11.38 -28.48
C HIS A 32 -2.66 10.27 -28.25
N PHE A 33 -2.21 9.06 -27.93
CA PHE A 33 -3.07 7.91 -27.71
C PHE A 33 -3.59 7.86 -26.26
N THR A 34 -4.52 8.75 -25.95
CA THR A 34 -5.06 8.96 -24.59
C THR A 34 -5.67 7.69 -24.00
N ALA A 35 -6.34 6.86 -24.79
CA ALA A 35 -6.95 5.62 -24.30
C ALA A 35 -5.90 4.62 -23.77
N GLY A 36 -4.73 4.54 -24.41
CA GLY A 36 -3.62 3.71 -23.93
C GLY A 36 -3.00 4.24 -22.63
N GLN A 37 -2.78 5.55 -22.56
CA GLN A 37 -2.29 6.22 -21.35
C GLN A 37 -3.20 5.96 -20.16
N LEU A 38 -4.51 6.20 -20.32
CA LEU A 38 -5.50 5.99 -19.26
C LEU A 38 -5.58 4.53 -18.80
N ARG A 39 -5.38 3.57 -19.72
CA ARG A 39 -5.35 2.15 -19.37
C ARG A 39 -4.16 1.81 -18.47
N LEU A 40 -2.98 2.30 -18.81
CA LEU A 40 -1.77 2.09 -18.01
C LEU A 40 -1.89 2.73 -16.62
N LEU A 41 -2.37 3.97 -16.54
CA LEU A 41 -2.60 4.67 -15.26
C LEU A 41 -3.62 3.95 -14.37
N ASN A 42 -4.75 3.51 -14.93
CA ASN A 42 -5.75 2.77 -14.14
C ASN A 42 -5.24 1.41 -13.66
N SER A 43 -4.45 0.71 -14.47
CA SER A 43 -3.79 -0.53 -14.06
C SER A 43 -2.84 -0.29 -12.88
N GLN A 44 -2.00 0.73 -12.96
CA GLN A 44 -1.08 1.08 -11.87
C GLN A 44 -1.85 1.48 -10.61
N ARG A 45 -2.89 2.31 -10.74
CA ARG A 45 -3.76 2.68 -9.62
C ARG A 45 -4.35 1.45 -8.93
N LYS A 46 -4.81 0.45 -9.70
CA LYS A 46 -5.34 -0.80 -9.14
C LYS A 46 -4.28 -1.56 -8.35
N LYS A 47 -3.07 -1.74 -8.91
CA LYS A 47 -1.94 -2.39 -8.21
C LYS A 47 -1.64 -1.71 -6.87
N LEU A 48 -1.57 -0.37 -6.85
CA LEU A 48 -1.33 0.40 -5.63
C LEU A 48 -2.42 0.19 -4.59
N MET A 49 -3.69 0.17 -5.00
CA MET A 49 -4.80 -0.13 -4.08
C MET A 49 -4.75 -1.56 -3.55
N ASP A 50 -4.41 -2.54 -4.38
CA ASP A 50 -4.26 -3.93 -3.93
C ASP A 50 -3.13 -4.06 -2.89
N CYS A 51 -2.00 -3.38 -3.10
CA CYS A 51 -0.90 -3.29 -2.15
C CYS A 51 -1.33 -2.60 -0.84
N LEU A 52 -2.07 -1.49 -0.93
CA LEU A 52 -2.59 -0.78 0.24
C LEU A 52 -3.52 -1.69 1.07
N HIS A 53 -4.45 -2.38 0.43
CA HIS A 53 -5.35 -3.32 1.11
C HIS A 53 -4.60 -4.50 1.73
N ALA A 54 -3.53 -4.99 1.08
CA ALA A 54 -2.69 -6.03 1.65
C ALA A 54 -1.93 -5.55 2.89
N ALA A 55 -1.39 -4.33 2.86
CA ALA A 55 -0.75 -3.71 4.01
C ALA A 55 -1.75 -3.52 5.16
N GLN A 56 -2.96 -3.04 4.87
CA GLN A 56 -4.02 -2.88 5.88
C GLN A 56 -4.32 -4.19 6.60
N ARG A 57 -4.55 -5.30 5.86
CA ARG A 57 -4.80 -6.61 6.48
C ARG A 57 -3.67 -7.08 7.40
N ARG A 58 -2.42 -6.77 7.04
CA ARG A 58 -1.25 -7.09 7.88
C ARG A 58 -1.26 -6.26 9.16
N VAL A 59 -1.58 -4.97 9.07
CA VAL A 59 -1.74 -4.10 10.25
C VAL A 59 -2.86 -4.62 11.16
N ASP A 60 -4.03 -4.92 10.60
CA ASP A 60 -5.17 -5.43 11.38
C ASP A 60 -4.82 -6.73 12.13
N THR A 61 -4.00 -7.60 11.52
CA THR A 61 -3.51 -8.83 12.14
C THR A 61 -2.57 -8.53 13.30
N VAL A 62 -1.64 -7.58 13.14
CA VAL A 62 -0.73 -7.15 14.20
C VAL A 62 -1.51 -6.54 15.37
N ASP A 63 -2.50 -5.68 15.08
CA ASP A 63 -3.35 -5.08 16.11
C ASP A 63 -4.13 -6.13 16.90
N PHE A 64 -4.66 -7.16 16.22
CA PHE A 64 -5.29 -8.29 16.88
C PHE A 64 -4.31 -9.04 17.81
N MET A 65 -3.09 -9.28 17.35
CA MET A 65 -2.05 -9.94 18.16
C MET A 65 -1.68 -9.10 19.39
N ILE A 66 -1.52 -7.79 19.22
CA ILE A 66 -1.24 -6.84 20.33
C ILE A 66 -2.34 -6.94 21.38
N ARG A 67 -3.61 -6.79 20.98
CA ARG A 67 -4.76 -6.88 21.91
C ARG A 67 -4.82 -8.22 22.63
N SER A 68 -4.50 -9.31 21.93
CA SER A 68 -4.49 -10.66 22.53
C SER A 68 -3.42 -10.77 23.63
N VAL A 69 -2.24 -10.21 23.40
CA VAL A 69 -1.15 -10.20 24.39
C VAL A 69 -1.50 -9.30 25.58
N GLU A 70 -2.07 -8.11 25.33
CA GLU A 70 -2.51 -7.17 26.37
C GLU A 70 -3.59 -7.81 27.26
N GLY A 71 -4.59 -8.46 26.66
CA GLY A 71 -5.66 -9.16 27.38
C GLY A 71 -5.12 -10.28 28.28
N ALA A 72 -4.20 -11.11 27.78
CA ALA A 72 -3.56 -12.15 28.58
C ALA A 72 -2.75 -11.59 29.76
N ALA A 73 -2.10 -10.43 29.57
CA ALA A 73 -1.38 -9.76 30.65
C ALA A 73 -2.32 -9.16 31.70
N GLU A 74 -3.50 -8.66 31.30
CA GLU A 74 -4.54 -8.18 32.22
C GLU A 74 -5.18 -9.30 33.03
N GLU A 75 -5.45 -10.45 32.41
CA GLU A 75 -6.03 -11.60 33.09
C GLU A 75 -5.09 -12.14 34.18
N LYS A 76 -3.79 -12.24 33.90
CA LYS A 76 -2.78 -12.60 34.91
C LYS A 76 -2.74 -11.61 36.08
N ARG A 77 -2.90 -10.31 35.82
CA ARG A 77 -2.98 -9.28 36.87
C ARG A 77 -4.24 -9.41 37.72
N ARG A 78 -5.36 -9.84 37.14
CA ARG A 78 -6.64 -10.04 37.86
C ARG A 78 -6.68 -11.37 38.63
N GLY A 79 -6.13 -12.43 38.07
CA GLY A 79 -6.06 -13.77 38.69
C GLY A 79 -5.10 -13.88 39.89
N GLY A 80 -4.25 -12.87 40.13
CA GLY A 80 -3.35 -12.79 41.28
C GLY A 80 -3.97 -12.29 42.58
N LYS A 81 -5.26 -11.97 42.62
CA LYS A 81 -5.94 -11.55 43.87
C LYS A 81 -6.40 -12.79 44.63
N ALA A 82 -5.51 -13.33 45.48
CA ALA A 82 -5.84 -14.44 46.38
C ALA A 82 -7.10 -14.11 47.22
N PRO A 83 -8.02 -15.06 47.44
CA PRO A 83 -9.13 -14.85 48.34
C PRO A 83 -8.57 -14.64 49.74
N ARG A 84 -8.87 -13.49 50.35
CA ARG A 84 -8.68 -13.30 51.78
C ARG A 84 -9.65 -14.23 52.49
N HIS A 85 -9.17 -15.40 52.92
CA HIS A 85 -9.91 -16.22 53.87
C HIS A 85 -10.05 -15.45 55.18
N SER A 86 -11.29 -15.42 55.66
CA SER A 86 -11.78 -14.77 56.88
C SER A 86 -11.23 -15.44 58.13
#